data_AF-A0A2V5RYT4-F1
#
_entry.id   AF-A0A2V5RYT4-F1
#
_cell.length_a   1.000
_cell.length_b   1.000
_cell.length_c   1.000
_cell.angle_alpha   90.00
_cell.angle_beta   90.00
_cell.angle_gamma   90.00
#
_symmetry.space_group_name_H-M   'P 1'
#
loop_
_entity.id
_entity.type
_entity.pdbx_description
1 polymer ?
#
loop_
_entity_poly.entity_id
_entity_poly.type
_entity_poly.pdbx_seq_one_letter_code
_entity_poly.pdbx_strand_id
1 'polypeptide(L)'
;MSVRYVSLKALQRSHSQRSETPESTLPHRLLADDSGSPSRARPIRTDPEHMARVLGATTKTNQYGEYLSLRCWCAQPPQYSPDLRALKLLLPEAPDQIADPEQWLFLDTETTGLAGGSGTYAFLVGIAWWEGGGLEIEQFFMREYSEERALL
;
A
#
# COMPACT_ATOMS: atom_id res chain seq x y z
N MET A 1 20.60 -20.36 0.37
CA MET A 1 19.97 -19.09 0.80
C MET A 1 18.47 -19.26 0.67
N SER A 2 17.72 -19.15 1.77
CA SER A 2 16.27 -19.37 1.78
C SER A 2 15.56 -18.06 1.38
N VAL A 3 15.06 -17.97 0.16
CA VAL A 3 14.22 -16.84 -0.28
C VAL A 3 12.83 -17.03 0.33
N ARG A 4 12.40 -16.08 1.17
CA ARG A 4 11.04 -16.07 1.73
C ARG A 4 10.12 -15.35 0.75
N TYR A 5 9.14 -16.06 0.22
CA TYR A 5 8.03 -15.47 -0.52
C TYR A 5 7.13 -14.69 0.44
N VAL A 6 7.05 -13.37 0.30
CA VAL A 6 5.96 -12.59 0.88
C VAL A 6 4.86 -12.53 -0.18
N SER A 7 3.84 -13.35 -0.02
CA SER A 7 2.65 -13.29 -0.87
C SER A 7 1.91 -11.98 -0.59
N LEU A 8 1.91 -11.06 -1.57
CA LEU A 8 1.07 -9.86 -1.57
C LEU A 8 -0.39 -10.31 -1.69
N LYS A 9 -1.08 -10.46 -0.55
CA LYS A 9 -2.48 -10.89 -0.44
C LYS A 9 -3.51 -9.89 -0.97
N ALA A 10 -3.11 -8.72 -1.48
CA ALA A 10 -4.02 -7.62 -1.80
C ALA A 10 -4.96 -7.86 -3.00
N LEU A 11 -4.78 -8.93 -3.79
CA LEU A 11 -5.57 -9.15 -5.02
C LEU A 11 -6.69 -10.21 -4.94
N GLN A 12 -6.94 -10.83 -3.79
CA GLN A 12 -8.10 -11.73 -3.67
C GLN A 12 -9.37 -10.96 -3.30
N ARG A 13 -10.01 -10.32 -4.30
CA ARG A 13 -11.39 -9.84 -4.16
C ARG A 13 -12.33 -11.03 -4.06
N SER A 14 -12.89 -11.28 -2.87
CA SER A 14 -14.04 -12.17 -2.70
C SER A 14 -15.25 -11.55 -3.38
N HIS A 15 -15.67 -12.12 -4.50
CA HIS A 15 -17.00 -11.88 -5.07
C HIS A 15 -18.05 -12.44 -4.10
N SER A 16 -18.73 -11.56 -3.37
CA SER A 16 -19.99 -11.88 -2.71
C SER A 16 -21.10 -11.08 -3.37
N GLN A 17 -22.03 -11.81 -3.99
CA GLN A 17 -23.17 -11.30 -4.75
C GLN A 17 -24.07 -10.40 -3.89
N ARG A 18 -24.46 -9.27 -4.48
CA ARG A 18 -25.48 -8.34 -3.97
C ARG A 18 -26.86 -8.88 -4.36
N SER A 19 -27.77 -9.00 -3.41
CA SER A 19 -29.21 -9.22 -3.65
C SER A 19 -29.98 -8.10 -2.94
N GLU A 20 -30.71 -7.32 -3.74
CA GLU A 20 -31.77 -6.37 -3.34
C GLU A 20 -33.10 -7.16 -3.30
N THR A 21 -34.07 -7.01 -2.38
CA THR A 21 -35.02 -5.91 -2.02
C THR A 21 -36.05 -6.51 -1.00
N PRO A 22 -37.12 -5.84 -0.47
CA PRO A 22 -37.38 -4.46 -0.03
C PRO A 22 -37.99 -4.35 1.42
N GLU A 23 -38.32 -3.12 1.82
CA GLU A 23 -38.91 -2.58 3.07
C GLU A 23 -39.99 -3.38 3.83
N SER A 24 -40.05 -3.21 5.17
CA SER A 24 -41.23 -2.71 5.91
C SER A 24 -41.09 -2.82 7.45
N THR A 25 -41.57 -1.77 8.14
CA THR A 25 -42.12 -1.70 9.53
C THR A 25 -41.18 -1.40 10.72
N LEU A 26 -41.14 -0.13 11.11
CA LEU A 26 -40.84 0.34 12.47
C LEU A 26 -42.02 0.06 13.42
N PRO A 27 -41.77 -0.11 14.72
CA PRO A 27 -42.51 0.69 15.68
C PRO A 27 -41.62 1.39 16.72
N HIS A 28 -41.96 2.65 16.96
CA HIS A 28 -41.58 3.47 18.11
C HIS A 28 -41.66 2.71 19.44
N ARG A 29 -40.59 2.80 20.26
CA ARG A 29 -40.75 2.82 21.73
C ARG A 29 -39.63 3.61 22.42
N LEU A 30 -40.09 4.47 23.32
CA LEU A 30 -39.38 5.42 24.18
C LEU A 30 -38.12 4.88 24.89
N LEU A 31 -37.08 5.72 24.84
CA LEU A 31 -36.20 6.16 25.93
C LEU A 31 -36.05 5.24 27.15
N ALA A 32 -34.87 4.63 27.27
CA ALA A 32 -34.21 4.40 28.55
C ALA A 32 -32.77 4.90 28.42
N ASP A 33 -32.40 5.86 29.28
CA ASP A 33 -31.03 6.34 29.47
C ASP A 33 -30.15 5.18 29.94
N ASP A 34 -29.35 4.63 29.04
CA ASP A 34 -28.19 3.82 29.41
C ASP A 34 -26.96 4.73 29.37
N SER A 35 -26.58 5.24 30.55
CA SER A 35 -25.34 5.99 30.77
C SER A 35 -24.15 5.03 30.77
N GLY A 36 -23.94 4.35 29.64
CA GLY A 36 -22.75 3.59 29.34
C GLY A 36 -21.59 4.54 29.09
N SER A 37 -20.68 4.66 30.06
CA SER A 37 -19.37 5.29 29.88
C SER A 37 -18.75 4.86 28.54
N PRO A 38 -18.25 5.79 27.70
CA PRO A 38 -17.55 5.39 26.49
C PRO A 38 -16.35 4.56 26.93
N SER A 39 -16.35 3.27 26.56
CA SER A 39 -15.21 2.38 26.69
C SER A 39 -14.01 3.10 26.11
N ARG A 40 -13.17 3.64 26.99
CA ARG A 40 -11.96 4.36 26.63
C ARG A 40 -11.09 3.34 25.90
N ALA A 41 -11.12 3.37 24.56
CA ALA A 41 -10.33 2.48 23.74
C ALA A 41 -8.91 2.53 24.29
N ARG A 42 -8.42 1.40 24.80
CA ARG A 42 -7.04 1.34 25.27
C ARG A 42 -6.18 1.84 24.11
N PRO A 43 -5.33 2.86 24.30
CA PRO A 43 -4.42 3.25 23.24
C PRO A 43 -3.66 1.99 22.85
N ILE A 44 -3.79 1.58 21.59
CA ILE A 44 -2.97 0.53 21.02
C ILE A 44 -1.55 1.02 21.28
N ARG A 45 -0.81 0.33 22.14
CA ARG A 45 0.61 0.63 22.33
C ARG A 45 1.27 0.20 21.03
N THR A 46 1.47 1.16 20.13
CA THR A 46 2.28 0.98 18.93
C THR A 46 3.72 0.87 19.41
N ASP A 47 4.18 -0.37 19.62
CA ASP A 47 5.60 -0.65 19.69
C ASP A 47 6.17 -0.40 18.27
N PRO A 48 7.00 0.65 18.06
CA PRO A 48 7.51 0.99 16.73
C PRO A 48 8.29 -0.16 16.09
N GLU A 49 8.89 -1.01 16.94
CA GLU A 49 9.64 -2.20 16.55
C GLU A 49 8.72 -3.39 16.22
N HIS A 50 7.46 -3.38 16.67
CA HIS A 50 6.53 -4.45 16.37
C HIS A 50 6.20 -4.48 14.87
N MET A 51 5.89 -3.33 14.27
CA MET A 51 5.63 -3.25 12.83
C MET A 51 6.84 -3.69 12.01
N ALA A 52 8.04 -3.21 12.36
CA ALA A 52 9.28 -3.62 11.70
C ALA A 52 9.45 -5.15 11.73
N ARG A 53 9.25 -5.77 12.89
CA ARG A 53 9.34 -7.23 13.04
C ARG A 53 8.27 -8.00 12.27
N VAL A 54 7.02 -7.55 12.29
CA VAL A 54 5.91 -8.20 11.59
C VAL A 54 6.11 -8.15 10.08
N LEU A 55 6.57 -7.01 9.55
CA LEU A 55 6.83 -6.83 8.13
C LEU A 55 8.18 -7.43 7.68
N GLY A 56 9.10 -7.70 8.62
CA GLY A 56 10.50 -7.98 8.29
C GLY A 56 11.22 -6.76 7.71
N ALA A 57 10.74 -5.56 8.05
CA ALA A 57 11.31 -4.30 7.60
C ALA A 57 12.48 -3.85 8.50
N THR A 58 13.31 -2.99 7.94
CA THR A 58 14.43 -2.35 8.63
C THR A 58 14.14 -0.87 8.85
N THR A 59 14.46 -0.35 10.03
CA THR A 59 14.41 1.10 10.27
C THR A 59 15.57 1.77 9.54
N LYS A 60 15.25 2.82 8.80
CA LYS A 60 16.19 3.70 8.10
C LYS A 60 16.06 5.11 8.66
N THR A 61 17.11 5.90 8.48
CA THR A 61 17.17 7.29 8.97
C THR A 61 17.75 8.18 7.88
N ASN A 62 17.18 9.36 7.73
CA ASN A 62 17.76 10.46 6.96
C ASN A 62 17.73 11.76 7.78
N GLN A 63 18.06 12.90 7.16
CA GLN A 63 18.07 14.20 7.84
C GLN A 63 16.71 14.66 8.38
N TYR A 64 15.62 14.03 7.97
CA TYR A 64 14.25 14.38 8.35
C TYR A 64 13.64 13.45 9.40
N GLY A 65 14.31 12.33 9.72
CA GLY A 65 13.86 11.39 10.74
C GLY A 65 14.00 9.93 10.31
N GLU A 66 13.17 9.08 10.89
CA GLU A 66 13.15 7.65 10.63
C GLU A 66 11.98 7.23 9.75
N TYR A 67 12.15 6.11 9.05
CA TYR A 67 11.09 5.41 8.31
C TYR A 67 11.42 3.91 8.24
N LEU A 68 10.46 3.07 7.86
CA LEU A 68 10.71 1.65 7.63
C LEU A 68 10.94 1.36 6.14
N SER A 69 11.88 0.46 5.85
CA SER A 69 12.13 -0.09 4.50
C SER A 69 12.06 -1.61 4.52
N LEU A 70 11.28 -2.18 3.60
CA LEU A 70 11.23 -3.60 3.30
C LEU A 70 11.77 -3.83 1.88
N ARG A 71 12.70 -4.77 1.71
CA ARG A 71 13.20 -5.18 0.41
C ARG A 71 12.84 -6.62 0.11
N CYS A 72 12.40 -6.89 -1.12
CA CYS A 72 12.21 -8.25 -1.60
C CYS A 72 12.67 -8.40 -3.05
N TRP A 73 13.22 -9.57 -3.35
CA TRP A 73 13.69 -9.94 -4.67
C TRP A 73 12.76 -10.98 -5.29
N CYS A 74 12.36 -10.75 -6.54
CA CYS A 74 11.59 -11.70 -7.33
C CYS A 74 12.47 -12.28 -8.45
N ALA A 75 12.91 -13.53 -8.29
CA ALA A 75 13.87 -14.20 -9.18
C ALA A 75 13.31 -14.66 -10.53
N GLN A 76 11.98 -14.74 -10.67
CA GLN A 76 11.29 -15.19 -11.88
C GLN A 76 10.11 -14.28 -12.18
N PRO A 77 10.39 -13.02 -12.50
CA PRO A 77 9.33 -12.13 -12.91
C PRO A 77 8.73 -12.64 -14.22
N PRO A 78 7.42 -12.44 -14.45
CA PRO A 78 6.87 -12.63 -15.78
C PRO A 78 7.65 -11.74 -16.76
N GLN A 79 8.21 -12.32 -17.82
CA GLN A 79 8.78 -11.52 -18.90
C GLN A 79 7.62 -10.74 -19.55
N TYR A 80 7.69 -9.42 -19.45
CA TYR A 80 6.68 -8.52 -19.99
C TYR A 80 7.29 -7.67 -21.10
N SER A 81 6.76 -7.80 -22.31
CA SER A 81 7.07 -6.90 -23.42
C SER A 81 5.87 -5.97 -23.62
N PRO A 82 5.99 -4.66 -23.35
CA PRO A 82 4.90 -3.74 -23.56
C PRO A 82 4.60 -3.59 -25.05
N ASP A 83 3.33 -3.37 -25.38
CA ASP A 83 2.95 -2.95 -26.72
C ASP A 83 3.30 -1.47 -26.90
N LEU A 84 4.26 -1.18 -27.78
CA LEU A 84 4.70 0.18 -28.08
C LEU A 84 3.58 1.08 -28.60
N ARG A 85 2.60 0.51 -29.33
CA ARG A 85 1.45 1.28 -29.80
C ARG A 85 0.59 1.70 -28.62
N ALA A 86 0.36 0.80 -27.67
CA ALA A 86 -0.39 1.11 -26.45
C ALA A 86 0.34 2.15 -25.59
N LEU A 87 1.66 2.05 -25.45
CA LEU A 87 2.46 3.07 -24.75
C LEU A 87 2.36 4.44 -25.42
N LYS A 88 2.46 4.51 -26.76
CA LYS A 88 2.31 5.77 -27.51
C LYS A 88 0.89 6.34 -27.47
N LEU A 89 -0.12 5.55 -27.10
CA LEU A 89 -1.47 6.10 -26.83
C LEU A 89 -1.54 6.77 -25.45
N LEU A 90 -0.85 6.24 -24.45
CA LEU A 90 -0.81 6.81 -23.10
C LEU A 90 0.13 8.02 -23.02
N LEU A 91 1.25 7.94 -23.72
CA LEU A 91 2.30 8.95 -23.72
C LEU A 91 2.79 9.18 -25.18
N PRO A 92 2.09 10.01 -25.97
CA PRO A 92 2.38 10.20 -27.40
C PRO A 92 3.80 10.69 -27.71
N GLU A 93 4.31 11.58 -26.86
CA GLU A 93 5.64 12.17 -26.99
C GLU A 93 6.72 11.35 -26.24
N ALA A 94 6.42 10.09 -25.89
CA ALA A 94 7.39 9.23 -25.23
C ALA A 94 8.62 9.02 -26.13
N PRO A 95 9.83 9.13 -25.57
CA PRO A 95 11.01 8.76 -26.31
C PRO A 95 11.00 7.25 -26.61
N ASP A 96 11.65 6.84 -27.69
CA ASP A 96 11.67 5.42 -28.07
C ASP A 96 12.33 4.51 -27.01
N GLN A 97 13.13 5.07 -26.09
CA GLN A 97 13.67 4.34 -24.93
C GLN A 97 12.59 3.78 -24.00
N ILE A 98 11.37 4.32 -24.01
CA ILE A 98 10.24 3.76 -23.25
C ILE A 98 9.94 2.31 -23.64
N ALA A 99 10.39 1.88 -24.83
CA ALA A 99 10.25 0.52 -25.33
C ALA A 99 11.02 -0.52 -24.53
N ASP A 100 12.05 -0.12 -23.78
CA ASP A 100 12.92 -1.02 -23.04
C ASP A 100 12.46 -1.13 -21.58
N PRO A 101 11.81 -2.23 -21.17
CA PRO A 101 11.32 -2.38 -19.81
C PRO A 101 12.44 -2.42 -18.78
N GLU A 102 13.65 -2.86 -19.16
CA GLU A 102 14.82 -2.92 -18.27
C GLU A 102 15.23 -1.53 -17.76
N GLN A 103 14.79 -0.46 -18.42
CA GLN A 103 15.02 0.92 -18.01
C GLN A 103 13.91 1.51 -17.14
N TRP A 104 12.88 0.72 -16.81
CA TRP A 104 11.71 1.22 -16.08
C TRP A 104 11.94 1.21 -14.57
N LEU A 105 11.47 2.27 -13.93
CA LEU A 105 11.21 2.32 -12.50
C LEU A 105 9.70 2.30 -12.29
N PHE A 106 9.20 1.31 -11.57
CA PHE A 106 7.83 1.25 -11.13
C PHE A 106 7.68 2.04 -9.83
N LEU A 107 6.62 2.85 -9.74
CA LEU A 107 6.28 3.61 -8.56
C LEU A 107 4.80 3.39 -8.24
N ASP A 108 4.51 3.01 -7.01
CA ASP A 108 3.16 2.81 -6.49
C ASP A 108 3.05 3.48 -5.11
N THR A 109 1.95 4.16 -4.83
CA THR A 109 1.76 4.86 -3.56
C THR A 109 0.41 4.50 -2.95
N GLU A 110 0.42 4.14 -1.67
CA GLU A 110 -0.81 4.00 -0.90
C GLU A 110 -1.00 5.25 -0.05
N THR A 111 -2.22 5.80 -0.14
CA THR A 111 -2.56 7.06 0.52
C THR A 111 -3.66 6.88 1.56
N THR A 112 -3.66 7.69 2.61
CA THR A 112 -4.69 7.64 3.65
C THR A 112 -6.03 8.13 3.12
N GLY A 113 -7.02 7.24 2.97
CA GLY A 113 -8.36 7.64 2.51
C GLY A 113 -9.09 8.52 3.54
N LEU A 114 -9.53 9.72 3.14
CA LEU A 114 -10.60 10.45 3.83
C LEU A 114 -11.91 10.22 3.08
N ALA A 115 -13.04 10.21 3.80
CA ALA A 115 -14.38 9.88 3.30
C ALA A 115 -14.86 10.79 2.13
N GLY A 116 -14.27 10.66 0.95
CA GLY A 116 -14.66 11.34 -0.29
C GLY A 116 -13.55 11.84 -1.24
N GLY A 117 -12.24 11.60 -1.00
CA GLY A 117 -11.16 12.12 -1.87
C GLY A 117 -9.94 11.18 -2.06
N SER A 118 -8.98 11.58 -2.93
CA SER A 118 -7.65 10.94 -2.97
C SER A 118 -6.93 11.20 -1.65
N GLY A 119 -6.30 10.19 -1.07
CA GLY A 119 -5.80 10.28 0.29
C GLY A 119 -4.83 11.42 0.57
N THR A 120 -4.73 11.86 1.82
CA THR A 120 -3.96 13.06 2.19
C THR A 120 -2.46 12.79 2.35
N TYR A 121 -2.10 11.59 2.81
CA TYR A 121 -0.71 11.23 3.12
C TYR A 121 -0.34 9.93 2.43
N ALA A 122 0.78 9.90 1.69
CA ALA A 122 1.38 8.67 1.20
C ALA A 122 2.04 7.95 2.38
N PHE A 123 1.40 6.90 2.91
CA PHE A 123 1.94 6.15 4.05
C PHE A 123 2.78 4.95 3.61
N LEU A 124 2.67 4.56 2.34
CA LEU A 124 3.49 3.54 1.70
C LEU A 124 3.93 4.07 0.33
N VAL A 125 5.23 4.00 0.05
CA VAL A 125 5.79 4.22 -1.29
C VAL A 125 6.52 2.94 -1.72
N GLY A 126 6.00 2.29 -2.74
CA GLY A 126 6.61 1.13 -3.36
C GLY A 126 7.38 1.54 -4.61
N ILE A 127 8.62 1.07 -4.70
CA ILE A 127 9.43 1.16 -5.91
C ILE A 127 9.84 -0.23 -6.36
N ALA A 128 9.96 -0.43 -7.67
CA ALA A 128 10.53 -1.64 -8.21
C ALA A 128 11.33 -1.36 -9.48
N TRP A 129 12.39 -2.13 -9.71
CA TRP A 129 13.23 -2.02 -10.90
C TRP A 129 13.84 -3.38 -11.25
N TRP A 130 14.21 -3.54 -12.52
CA TRP A 130 14.93 -4.72 -12.98
C TRP A 130 16.40 -4.61 -12.59
N GLU A 131 16.93 -5.68 -12.01
CA GLU A 131 18.34 -5.82 -11.64
C GLU A 131 18.68 -7.30 -11.76
N GLY A 132 19.89 -7.69 -12.15
CA GLY A 132 20.35 -9.09 -12.07
C GLY A 132 19.45 -10.20 -12.64
N GLY A 133 18.56 -9.91 -13.61
CA GLY A 133 17.60 -10.87 -14.17
C GLY A 133 16.35 -11.14 -13.31
N GLY A 134 16.10 -10.33 -12.28
CA GLY A 134 14.92 -10.36 -11.45
C GLY A 134 14.37 -8.96 -11.19
N LEU A 135 13.27 -8.89 -10.42
CA LEU A 135 12.69 -7.63 -9.98
C LEU A 135 13.09 -7.37 -8.53
N GLU A 136 13.84 -6.29 -8.30
CA GLU A 136 14.01 -5.73 -6.95
C GLU A 136 12.79 -4.89 -6.62
N ILE A 137 12.27 -5.06 -5.41
CA ILE A 137 11.14 -4.30 -4.89
C ILE A 137 11.55 -3.74 -3.53
N GLU A 138 11.38 -2.44 -3.34
CA GLU A 138 11.55 -1.78 -2.06
C GLU A 138 10.29 -1.01 -1.68
N GLN A 139 9.82 -1.21 -0.46
CA GLN A 139 8.65 -0.53 0.07
C GLN A 139 9.06 0.29 1.29
N PHE A 140 8.76 1.58 1.25
CA PHE A 140 8.95 2.52 2.34
C PHE A 140 7.63 2.71 3.08
N PHE A 141 7.66 2.69 4.41
CA PHE A 141 6.48 2.85 5.24
C PHE A 141 6.68 3.94 6.30
N MET A 142 5.65 4.76 6.44
CA MET A 142 5.47 5.72 7.51
C MET A 142 4.63 5.07 8.63
N ARG A 143 5.15 5.03 9.85
CA ARG A 143 4.49 4.50 11.06
C ARG A 143 3.57 5.56 11.69
N GLU A 144 3.98 6.81 11.61
CA GLU A 144 3.28 7.96 12.16
C GLU A 144 3.47 9.21 11.29
N TYR A 145 2.52 10.15 11.32
CA TYR A 145 2.49 11.29 10.40
C TYR A 145 3.75 12.19 10.45
N SER A 146 4.50 12.22 11.55
CA SER A 146 5.74 13.00 11.62
C SER A 146 6.86 12.46 10.74
N GLU A 147 6.79 11.19 10.33
CA GLU A 147 7.80 10.54 9.49
C GLU A 147 7.57 10.80 7.99
N GLU A 148 6.51 11.51 7.59
CA GLU A 148 6.21 11.81 6.19
C GLU A 148 7.41 12.41 5.46
N ARG A 149 8.09 13.38 6.08
CA ARG A 149 9.30 14.00 5.52
C ARG A 149 10.49 13.08 5.44
N ALA A 150 10.58 12.08 6.32
CA ALA A 150 11.65 11.10 6.29
C ALA A 150 11.42 10.06 5.17
N LEU A 151 10.16 9.79 4.83
CA LEU A 151 9.78 8.87 3.78
C LEU A 151 9.90 9.46 2.36
N LEU A 152 9.64 10.77 2.17
CA LEU A 152 9.71 11.48 0.89
C LEU A 152 11.10 12.03 0.58
#